data_AF-A0A8S4GB34-F1
#
_entry.id   AF-A0A8S4GB34-F1
#
_cell.length_a   1.000
_cell.length_b   1.000
_cell.length_c   1.000
_cell.angle_alpha   90.00
_cell.angle_beta   90.00
_cell.angle_gamma   90.00
#
_symmetry.space_group_name_H-M   'P 1'
#
loop_
_entity.id
_entity.type
_entity.pdbx_description
1 polymer ?
#
loop_
_entity_poly.entity_id
_entity_poly.type
_entity_poly.pdbx_seq_one_letter_code
_entity_poly.pdbx_strand_id
1 'polypeptide(L)'
;MEIVSRGEQFSWTSSGKHLTLIWGIWNVPFITNVYLVKSSVLRKYSGKVTYSRPEVDPDMAFCQSLREAGIFMHVSNEFQFGHLVNPESYDVTKTHPDVYQVIDNKEEWEARYLHPDYAMNFEDNRTHLQPCPDVYWFPLMSQRFCVEWIAIMEAYGKWSAGDNKDDRLPGGYEAVPTRDIHMSQVGLERQWLHILKEYVRPLQEMVFIGYYHNVSRVVHSFMGYYHNPPVSVMNFVVRYRPDEQPSLRPHHDASTYTINLALNTPLSGRDPFSVPASSRQPCVDNGTRRRPRTYARIPSTPRTASNRLLPVAS
;
A
#
# COMPACT_ATOMS: atom_id res chain seq x y z
N MET A 1 -0.45 -13.51 -27.19
CA MET A 1 0.03 -13.99 -25.89
C MET A 1 -0.63 -13.04 -24.93
N GLU A 2 -1.95 -13.18 -24.79
CA GLU A 2 -2.73 -12.23 -24.03
C GLU A 2 -2.38 -12.44 -22.57
N ILE A 3 -1.87 -11.39 -21.96
CA ILE A 3 -1.74 -11.33 -20.52
C ILE A 3 -3.16 -11.07 -20.03
N VAL A 4 -3.83 -12.11 -19.55
CA VAL A 4 -5.15 -11.98 -18.94
C VAL A 4 -4.96 -11.23 -17.62
N SER A 5 -5.28 -9.93 -17.60
CA SER A 5 -5.54 -9.25 -16.33
C SER A 5 -6.67 -9.97 -15.62
N ARG A 6 -6.56 -10.10 -14.32
CA ARG A 6 -7.67 -10.48 -13.45
C ARG A 6 -8.79 -9.43 -13.57
N GLY A 7 -9.66 -9.63 -14.54
CA GLY A 7 -10.89 -8.89 -14.75
C GLY A 7 -11.81 -9.79 -15.55
N GLU A 8 -12.72 -10.45 -14.84
CA GLU A 8 -13.77 -11.32 -15.39
C GLU A 8 -13.29 -12.65 -15.98
N GLN A 9 -13.13 -13.63 -15.08
CA GLN A 9 -13.27 -15.04 -15.44
C GLN A 9 -14.63 -15.22 -16.15
N PHE A 10 -14.63 -15.72 -17.39
CA PHE A 10 -15.85 -16.10 -18.08
C PHE A 10 -16.63 -17.13 -17.23
N SER A 11 -17.69 -16.66 -16.58
CA SER A 11 -18.53 -17.45 -15.68
C SER A 11 -19.80 -17.88 -16.40
N TRP A 12 -19.94 -19.17 -16.66
CA TRP A 12 -21.23 -19.77 -16.99
C TRP A 12 -21.75 -20.52 -15.76
N THR A 13 -22.83 -20.02 -15.14
CA THR A 13 -23.50 -20.75 -14.07
C THR A 13 -24.63 -21.59 -14.65
N SER A 14 -24.46 -22.91 -14.67
CA SER A 14 -25.57 -23.82 -14.39
C SER A 14 -25.15 -24.75 -13.25
N SER A 15 -25.85 -24.61 -12.13
CA SER A 15 -25.93 -25.53 -10.99
C SER A 15 -24.62 -26.16 -10.46
N GLY A 16 -24.04 -25.54 -9.44
CA GLY A 16 -23.40 -26.24 -8.32
C GLY A 16 -22.32 -27.29 -8.64
N LYS A 17 -21.44 -27.03 -9.60
CA LYS A 17 -20.36 -27.97 -10.00
C LYS A 17 -18.99 -27.34 -9.87
N HIS A 18 -18.06 -28.17 -9.39
CA HIS A 18 -16.62 -27.97 -9.35
C HIS A 18 -16.12 -27.12 -10.53
N LEU A 19 -15.49 -25.98 -10.23
CA LEU A 19 -14.80 -25.17 -11.25
C LEU A 19 -13.67 -26.03 -11.83
N THR A 20 -13.81 -26.45 -13.08
CA THR A 20 -12.73 -27.10 -13.83
C THR A 20 -12.07 -26.01 -14.66
N LEU A 21 -10.85 -25.61 -14.28
CA LEU A 21 -10.02 -24.74 -15.10
C LEU A 21 -9.59 -25.50 -16.35
N ILE A 22 -9.92 -24.96 -17.53
CA ILE A 22 -9.52 -25.54 -18.81
C ILE A 22 -8.35 -24.74 -19.36
N TRP A 23 -7.27 -25.45 -19.67
CA TRP A 23 -6.02 -24.91 -20.18
C TRP A 23 -5.86 -25.29 -21.65
N GLY A 24 -5.35 -24.39 -22.48
CA GLY A 24 -5.08 -24.68 -23.88
C GLY A 24 -4.88 -23.44 -24.75
N ILE A 25 -4.99 -23.66 -26.05
CA ILE A 25 -4.91 -22.63 -27.08
C ILE A 25 -6.30 -22.45 -27.68
N TRP A 26 -6.79 -21.22 -27.63
CA TRP A 26 -8.16 -20.86 -27.96
C TRP A 26 -8.18 -19.96 -29.17
N ASN A 27 -8.95 -20.33 -30.20
CA ASN A 27 -9.26 -19.40 -31.28
C ASN A 27 -10.38 -18.46 -30.80
N VAL A 28 -10.10 -17.17 -30.72
CA VAL A 28 -10.99 -16.15 -30.16
C VAL A 28 -11.27 -15.04 -31.17
N PRO A 29 -12.40 -14.33 -31.06
CA PRO A 29 -12.74 -13.28 -32.02
C PRO A 29 -12.01 -11.95 -31.78
N PHE A 30 -11.36 -11.76 -30.64
CA PHE A 30 -10.72 -10.51 -30.24
C PHE A 30 -9.49 -10.79 -29.38
N ILE A 31 -8.41 -10.03 -29.60
CA ILE A 31 -7.18 -10.03 -28.79
C ILE A 31 -6.66 -8.59 -28.71
N THR A 32 -6.07 -8.22 -27.57
CA THR A 32 -5.44 -6.90 -27.40
C THR A 32 -4.19 -7.00 -26.50
N ASN A 33 -3.51 -5.88 -26.25
CA ASN A 33 -2.32 -5.67 -25.43
C ASN A 33 -1.05 -6.36 -25.92
N VAL A 34 -1.01 -7.70 -25.92
CA VAL A 34 0.22 -8.46 -26.20
C VAL A 34 -0.06 -9.63 -27.13
N TYR A 35 0.51 -9.59 -28.33
CA TYR A 35 0.38 -10.65 -29.32
C TYR A 35 1.62 -10.78 -30.20
N LEU A 36 1.83 -12.01 -30.67
CA LEU A 36 2.90 -12.36 -31.60
C LEU A 36 2.27 -12.68 -32.94
N VAL A 37 2.78 -12.06 -34.00
CA VAL A 37 2.31 -12.28 -35.37
C VAL A 37 3.46 -12.77 -36.24
N LYS A 38 3.25 -13.87 -36.96
CA LYS A 38 4.23 -14.38 -37.91
C LYS A 38 4.43 -13.37 -39.04
N SER A 39 5.67 -12.91 -39.26
CA SER A 39 5.97 -11.84 -40.23
C SER A 39 5.51 -12.14 -41.67
N SER A 40 5.47 -13.42 -42.06
CA SER A 40 4.95 -13.83 -43.37
C SER A 40 3.46 -13.52 -43.55
N VAL A 41 2.68 -13.53 -42.47
CA VAL A 41 1.26 -13.16 -42.50
C VAL A 41 1.13 -11.67 -42.80
N LEU A 42 1.87 -10.81 -42.10
CA LEU A 42 1.85 -9.37 -42.35
C LEU A 42 2.26 -9.02 -43.79
N ARG A 43 3.26 -9.70 -44.35
CA ARG A 43 3.66 -9.50 -45.76
C ARG A 43 2.58 -9.94 -46.75
N LYS A 44 1.98 -11.12 -46.53
CA LYS A 44 0.95 -11.68 -47.42
C LYS A 44 -0.34 -10.86 -47.42
N TYR A 45 -0.69 -10.26 -46.27
CA TYR A 45 -1.91 -9.49 -46.09
C TYR A 45 -1.63 -7.98 -45.91
N SER A 46 -0.52 -7.51 -46.48
CA SER A 46 -0.14 -6.10 -46.46
C SER A 46 -1.26 -5.24 -47.05
N GLY A 47 -1.65 -4.19 -46.33
CA GLY A 47 -2.77 -3.32 -46.70
C GLY A 47 -4.17 -3.89 -46.41
N LYS A 48 -4.30 -5.18 -46.07
CA LYS A 48 -5.57 -5.79 -45.63
C LYS A 48 -5.67 -5.83 -44.10
N VAL A 49 -4.60 -6.23 -43.42
CA VAL A 49 -4.51 -6.16 -41.95
C VAL A 49 -4.15 -4.74 -41.57
N THR A 50 -5.01 -4.09 -40.78
CA THR A 50 -4.91 -2.66 -40.47
C THR A 50 -5.48 -2.35 -39.09
N TYR A 51 -4.90 -1.35 -38.43
CA TYR A 51 -5.42 -0.75 -37.19
C TYR A 51 -6.31 0.47 -37.47
N SER A 52 -6.42 0.89 -38.73
CA SER A 52 -7.14 2.12 -39.09
C SER A 52 -8.40 1.77 -39.87
N ARG A 53 -9.55 1.99 -39.23
CA ARG A 53 -10.87 1.95 -39.86
C ARG A 53 -11.74 3.09 -39.31
N PRO A 54 -12.64 3.66 -40.13
CA PRO A 54 -13.62 4.64 -39.63
C PRO A 54 -14.50 4.03 -38.53
N GLU A 55 -14.86 4.84 -37.53
CA GLU A 55 -15.90 4.55 -36.52
C GLU A 55 -15.60 3.40 -35.54
N VAL A 56 -14.45 2.76 -35.60
CA VAL A 56 -14.02 1.71 -34.66
C VAL A 56 -12.65 2.03 -34.05
N ASP A 57 -12.43 1.60 -32.81
CA ASP A 57 -11.11 1.75 -32.19
C ASP A 57 -10.05 0.87 -32.89
N PRO A 58 -8.76 1.18 -32.72
CA PRO A 58 -7.68 0.49 -33.41
C PRO A 58 -7.59 -1.02 -33.16
N ASP A 59 -7.92 -1.50 -31.95
CA ASP A 59 -7.85 -2.92 -31.61
C ASP A 59 -9.02 -3.68 -32.23
N MET A 60 -10.22 -3.09 -32.22
CA MET A 60 -11.37 -3.61 -32.95
C MET A 60 -11.09 -3.65 -34.46
N ALA A 61 -10.52 -2.59 -35.02
CA ALA A 61 -10.15 -2.52 -36.44
C ALA A 61 -9.16 -3.63 -36.82
N PHE A 62 -8.13 -3.82 -35.99
CA PHE A 62 -7.13 -4.88 -36.17
C PHE A 62 -7.77 -6.27 -36.14
N CYS A 63 -8.50 -6.60 -35.08
CA CYS A 63 -9.14 -7.90 -34.94
C CYS A 63 -10.14 -8.16 -36.07
N GLN A 64 -10.91 -7.14 -36.45
CA GLN A 64 -11.85 -7.24 -37.58
C GLN A 64 -11.12 -7.53 -38.90
N SER A 65 -10.01 -6.84 -39.16
CA SER A 65 -9.22 -7.05 -40.37
C SER A 65 -8.64 -8.47 -40.47
N LEU A 66 -8.26 -9.07 -39.33
CA LEU A 66 -7.81 -10.46 -39.27
C LEU A 66 -8.95 -11.44 -39.55
N ARG A 67 -10.14 -11.22 -38.98
CA ARG A 67 -11.32 -12.06 -39.21
C ARG A 67 -11.75 -12.04 -40.68
N GLU A 68 -11.80 -10.86 -41.30
CA GLU A 68 -12.13 -10.72 -42.73
C GLU A 68 -11.10 -11.38 -43.65
N ALA A 69 -9.83 -11.43 -43.22
CA ALA A 69 -8.76 -12.14 -43.92
C ALA A 69 -8.75 -13.66 -43.67
N GLY A 70 -9.66 -14.19 -42.83
CA GLY A 70 -9.71 -15.59 -42.44
C GLY A 70 -8.53 -16.03 -41.55
N ILE A 71 -7.92 -15.09 -40.81
CA ILE A 71 -6.78 -15.35 -39.95
C ILE A 71 -7.27 -15.56 -38.52
N PHE A 72 -6.97 -16.72 -37.95
CA PHE A 72 -7.31 -17.04 -36.56
C PHE A 72 -6.45 -16.24 -35.57
N MET A 73 -7.09 -15.78 -34.51
CA MET A 73 -6.45 -15.13 -33.38
C MET A 73 -6.43 -16.11 -32.22
N HIS A 74 -5.23 -16.45 -31.75
CA HIS A 74 -5.06 -17.47 -30.72
C HIS A 74 -4.64 -16.85 -29.39
N VAL A 75 -5.32 -17.27 -28.31
CA VAL A 75 -4.93 -16.99 -26.92
C VAL A 75 -4.49 -18.29 -26.29
N SER A 76 -3.30 -18.31 -25.69
CA SER A 76 -2.85 -19.41 -24.84
C SER A 76 -3.02 -18.97 -23.41
N ASN A 77 -3.68 -19.80 -22.60
CA ASN A 77 -3.66 -19.65 -21.15
C ASN A 77 -2.81 -20.74 -20.49
N GLU A 78 -2.06 -21.56 -21.25
CA GLU A 78 -1.29 -22.72 -20.76
C GLU A 78 -0.21 -22.36 -19.74
N PHE A 79 0.20 -21.09 -19.69
CA PHE A 79 1.14 -20.56 -18.72
C PHE A 79 0.64 -19.21 -18.20
N GLN A 80 1.04 -18.86 -16.98
CA GLN A 80 0.87 -17.52 -16.46
C GLN A 80 1.94 -16.60 -17.06
N PHE A 81 1.55 -15.75 -18.01
CA PHE A 81 2.46 -14.81 -18.68
C PHE A 81 2.63 -13.48 -17.93
N GLY A 82 1.65 -13.09 -17.12
CA GLY A 82 1.66 -11.86 -16.33
C GLY A 82 0.23 -11.44 -15.97
N HIS A 83 0.04 -10.15 -15.74
CA HIS A 83 -1.26 -9.47 -15.60
C HIS A 83 -1.23 -8.09 -16.29
N LEU A 84 -2.40 -7.51 -16.57
CA LEU A 84 -2.48 -6.12 -17.03
C LEU A 84 -2.67 -5.20 -15.83
N VAL A 85 -2.05 -4.03 -15.94
CA VAL A 85 -2.26 -2.91 -15.02
C VAL A 85 -3.56 -2.19 -15.36
N ASN A 86 -4.23 -1.66 -14.35
CA ASN A 86 -5.39 -0.78 -14.51
C ASN A 86 -4.92 0.69 -14.66
N PRO A 87 -5.09 1.33 -15.83
CA PRO A 87 -4.71 2.72 -16.02
C PRO A 87 -5.80 3.72 -15.62
N GLU A 88 -7.04 3.29 -15.33
CA GLU A 88 -8.21 4.17 -15.21
C GLU A 88 -8.08 5.20 -14.07
N SER A 89 -7.46 4.82 -12.96
CA SER A 89 -7.28 5.69 -11.78
C SER A 89 -5.90 6.37 -11.71
N TYR A 90 -5.07 6.24 -12.77
CA TYR A 90 -3.70 6.72 -12.75
C TYR A 90 -3.61 8.22 -13.03
N ASP A 91 -3.54 9.03 -11.97
CA ASP A 91 -3.43 10.49 -12.05
C ASP A 91 -1.97 10.96 -12.17
N VAL A 92 -1.54 11.23 -13.41
CA VAL A 92 -0.19 11.73 -13.73
C VAL A 92 0.12 13.12 -13.16
N THR A 93 -0.88 13.86 -12.66
CA THR A 93 -0.67 15.21 -12.09
C THR A 93 -0.16 15.16 -10.65
N LYS A 94 -0.27 14.01 -9.98
CA LYS A 94 0.20 13.82 -8.61
C LYS A 94 1.73 13.78 -8.54
N THR A 95 2.28 14.22 -7.41
CA THR A 95 3.67 13.93 -7.07
C THR A 95 3.78 12.44 -6.73
N HIS A 96 4.64 11.70 -7.44
CA HIS A 96 4.76 10.24 -7.35
C HIS A 96 3.40 9.49 -7.48
N PRO A 97 2.77 9.48 -8.67
CA PRO A 97 1.45 8.87 -8.89
C PRO A 97 1.34 7.40 -8.47
N ASP A 98 2.42 6.64 -8.66
CA ASP A 98 2.52 5.22 -8.27
C ASP A 98 2.16 4.99 -6.79
N VAL A 99 2.42 5.95 -5.89
CA VAL A 99 2.11 5.84 -4.46
C VAL A 99 0.61 5.64 -4.22
N TYR A 100 -0.23 6.23 -5.08
CA TYR A 100 -1.69 6.22 -4.93
C TYR A 100 -2.35 4.92 -5.42
N GLN A 101 -1.57 4.02 -6.03
CA GLN A 101 -2.05 2.86 -6.79
C GLN A 101 -2.17 1.56 -5.98
N VAL A 102 -2.06 1.61 -4.64
CA VAL A 102 -2.10 0.41 -3.77
C VAL A 102 -3.35 -0.45 -3.93
N ILE A 103 -4.46 0.16 -4.35
CA ILE A 103 -5.76 -0.51 -4.52
C ILE A 103 -5.89 -1.10 -5.92
N ASP A 104 -5.62 -0.30 -6.96
CA ASP A 104 -5.94 -0.65 -8.35
C ASP A 104 -4.82 -1.47 -9.03
N ASN A 105 -3.56 -1.27 -8.60
CA ASN A 105 -2.38 -1.97 -9.12
C ASN A 105 -1.54 -2.52 -7.96
N LYS A 106 -2.15 -3.39 -7.15
CA LYS A 106 -1.57 -3.92 -5.91
C LYS A 106 -0.23 -4.62 -6.14
N GLU A 107 -0.10 -5.47 -7.16
CA GLU A 107 1.11 -6.27 -7.39
C GLU A 107 2.33 -5.38 -7.70
N GLU A 108 2.17 -4.39 -8.59
CA GLU A 108 3.19 -3.37 -8.87
C GLU A 108 3.54 -2.55 -7.63
N TRP A 109 2.52 -2.18 -6.86
CA TRP A 109 2.67 -1.36 -5.67
C TRP A 109 3.46 -2.11 -4.60
N GLU A 110 3.11 -3.36 -4.30
CA GLU A 110 3.80 -4.21 -3.33
C GLU A 110 5.28 -4.35 -3.67
N ALA A 111 5.58 -4.67 -4.94
CA ALA A 111 6.96 -4.83 -5.41
C ALA A 111 7.82 -3.56 -5.25
N ARG A 112 7.22 -2.37 -5.31
CA ARG A 112 7.93 -1.08 -5.18
C ARG A 112 8.02 -0.61 -3.73
N TYR A 113 6.98 -0.83 -2.94
CA TYR A 113 6.73 -0.07 -1.71
C TYR A 113 6.74 -0.90 -0.44
N LEU A 114 6.57 -2.22 -0.50
CA LEU A 114 6.80 -3.07 0.66
C LEU A 114 8.29 -3.32 0.88
N HIS A 115 8.67 -3.47 2.14
CA HIS A 115 10.02 -3.89 2.48
C HIS A 115 10.26 -5.32 1.93
N PRO A 116 11.43 -5.62 1.32
CA PRO A 116 11.71 -6.97 0.79
C PRO A 116 11.50 -8.09 1.83
N ASP A 117 11.93 -7.85 3.07
CA ASP A 117 11.77 -8.79 4.18
C ASP A 117 10.39 -8.73 4.87
N TYR A 118 9.39 -8.05 4.28
CA TYR A 118 8.05 -7.95 4.87
C TYR A 118 7.39 -9.32 5.00
N ALA A 119 7.46 -10.15 3.96
CA ALA A 119 6.88 -11.50 3.95
C ALA A 119 7.51 -12.38 5.04
N MET A 120 8.81 -12.21 5.27
CA MET A 120 9.54 -12.95 6.29
C MET A 120 9.01 -12.65 7.70
N ASN A 121 8.19 -11.61 7.93
CA ASN A 121 7.62 -11.35 9.25
C ASN A 121 6.74 -12.50 9.74
N PHE A 122 6.15 -13.27 8.83
CA PHE A 122 5.17 -14.32 9.15
C PHE A 122 5.79 -15.73 9.15
N GLU A 123 7.11 -15.83 9.17
CA GLU A 123 7.81 -17.11 9.29
C GLU A 123 7.70 -17.65 10.72
N ASP A 124 7.34 -18.93 10.87
CA ASP A 124 7.05 -19.56 12.18
C ASP A 124 8.22 -19.47 13.20
N ASN A 125 9.46 -19.35 12.72
CA ASN A 125 10.66 -19.32 13.56
C ASN A 125 11.19 -17.89 13.82
N ARG A 126 10.50 -16.85 13.35
CA ARG A 126 10.98 -15.48 13.48
C ARG A 126 10.59 -14.87 14.82
N THR A 127 11.60 -14.53 15.61
CA THR A 127 11.41 -13.70 16.81
C THR A 127 11.49 -12.22 16.44
N HIS A 128 10.41 -11.49 16.67
CA HIS A 128 10.40 -10.03 16.46
C HIS A 128 11.17 -9.32 17.55
N LEU A 129 11.83 -8.21 17.17
CA LEU A 129 12.51 -7.37 18.14
C LEU A 129 11.46 -6.66 18.98
N GLN A 130 11.65 -6.74 20.30
CA GLN A 130 10.82 -6.08 21.29
C GLN A 130 11.73 -5.21 22.18
N PRO A 131 12.15 -4.01 21.75
CA PRO A 131 13.03 -3.14 22.54
C PRO A 131 12.42 -2.72 23.88
N CYS A 132 11.10 -2.78 24.01
CA CYS A 132 10.39 -2.56 25.26
C CYS A 132 9.25 -3.54 25.39
N PRO A 133 8.79 -3.83 26.63
CA PRO A 133 7.53 -4.54 26.84
C PRO A 133 6.42 -3.96 25.95
N ASP A 134 5.77 -4.84 25.18
CA ASP A 134 4.67 -4.54 24.26
C ASP A 134 4.95 -3.49 23.18
N VAL A 135 6.23 -3.31 22.82
CA VAL A 135 6.67 -2.48 21.69
C VAL A 135 7.41 -3.35 20.69
N TYR A 136 6.83 -3.58 19.52
CA TYR A 136 7.39 -4.50 18.50
C TYR A 136 7.94 -3.78 17.29
N TRP A 137 9.04 -4.29 16.71
CA TRP A 137 9.61 -3.80 15.44
C TRP A 137 9.47 -4.74 14.27
N PHE A 138 9.02 -4.18 13.15
CA PHE A 138 8.87 -4.90 11.89
C PHE A 138 9.49 -4.11 10.73
N PRO A 139 10.14 -4.77 9.76
CA PRO A 139 10.22 -4.24 8.41
C PRO A 139 8.81 -4.13 7.82
N LEU A 140 8.44 -2.94 7.35
CA LEU A 140 7.13 -2.68 6.74
C LEU A 140 7.26 -2.11 5.34
N MET A 141 7.82 -0.89 5.22
CA MET A 141 7.90 -0.15 3.96
C MET A 141 9.32 -0.12 3.38
N SER A 142 9.42 -0.01 2.05
CA SER A 142 10.69 0.10 1.34
C SER A 142 11.31 1.49 1.50
N GLN A 143 12.61 1.62 1.21
CA GLN A 143 13.28 2.92 1.17
C GLN A 143 12.63 3.88 0.15
N ARG A 144 12.16 3.33 -0.98
CA ARG A 144 11.48 4.10 -2.03
C ARG A 144 10.18 4.69 -1.52
N PHE A 145 9.37 3.89 -0.81
CA PHE A 145 8.15 4.39 -0.15
C PHE A 145 8.48 5.59 0.72
N CYS A 146 9.46 5.44 1.61
CA CYS A 146 9.82 6.49 2.55
C CYS A 146 10.23 7.80 1.87
N VAL A 147 11.08 7.74 0.83
CA VAL A 147 11.52 8.93 0.08
C VAL A 147 10.37 9.59 -0.66
N GLU A 148 9.56 8.82 -1.38
CA GLU A 148 8.46 9.39 -2.17
C GLU A 148 7.33 9.94 -1.28
N TRP A 149 7.08 9.30 -0.13
CA TRP A 149 6.11 9.79 0.85
C TRP A 149 6.53 11.15 1.41
N ILE A 150 7.82 11.33 1.71
CA ILE A 150 8.38 12.63 2.12
C ILE A 150 8.21 13.67 1.02
N ALA A 151 8.54 13.32 -0.22
CA ALA A 151 8.45 14.22 -1.35
C ALA A 151 7.00 14.71 -1.58
N ILE A 152 5.99 13.85 -1.39
CA ILE A 152 4.57 14.23 -1.45
C ILE A 152 4.24 15.28 -0.38
N MET A 153 4.69 15.06 0.86
CA MET A 153 4.40 16.00 1.97
C MET A 153 5.09 17.35 1.77
N GLU A 154 6.34 17.35 1.33
CA GLU A 154 7.08 18.60 1.05
C GLU A 154 6.55 19.32 -0.20
N ALA A 155 6.08 18.58 -1.22
CA ALA A 155 5.40 19.17 -2.38
C ALA A 155 4.06 19.84 -2.02
N TYR A 156 3.33 19.29 -1.03
CA TYR A 156 2.14 19.95 -0.49
C TYR A 156 2.50 21.20 0.31
N GLY A 157 3.57 21.15 1.11
CA GLY A 157 4.24 22.29 1.74
C GLY A 157 3.47 23.00 2.87
N LYS A 158 2.17 22.74 3.04
CA LYS A 158 1.32 23.37 4.06
C LYS A 158 1.36 22.63 5.39
N TRP A 159 2.53 22.57 6.00
CA TRP A 159 2.74 22.02 7.34
C TRP A 159 1.96 22.83 8.39
N SER A 160 1.45 22.16 9.43
CA SER A 160 0.79 22.83 10.56
C SER A 160 1.72 23.85 11.24
N ALA A 161 1.16 24.76 12.03
CA ALA A 161 1.96 25.68 12.84
C ALA A 161 2.64 25.01 14.06
N GLY A 162 2.21 23.80 14.45
CA GLY A 162 2.61 23.17 15.71
C GLY A 162 1.97 23.82 16.95
N ASP A 163 0.85 24.51 16.77
CA ASP A 163 0.07 25.16 17.82
C ASP A 163 -1.19 24.35 18.15
N ASN A 164 -1.76 24.53 19.35
CA ASN A 164 -2.98 23.79 19.76
C ASN A 164 -4.21 24.14 18.92
N LYS A 165 -4.17 25.19 18.10
CA LYS A 165 -5.27 25.58 17.22
C LYS A 165 -4.89 25.23 15.78
N ASP A 166 -5.69 24.37 15.16
CA ASP A 166 -5.51 23.99 13.77
C ASP A 166 -6.86 23.92 13.07
N ASP A 167 -7.18 24.98 12.32
CA ASP A 167 -8.43 25.12 11.57
C ASP A 167 -8.58 24.07 10.45
N ARG A 168 -7.50 23.34 10.12
CA ARG A 168 -7.51 22.26 9.13
C ARG A 168 -8.11 20.97 9.72
N LEU A 169 -8.25 20.87 11.04
CA LEU A 169 -8.80 19.72 11.74
C LEU A 169 -10.30 19.87 12.02
N PRO A 170 -11.08 18.76 12.00
CA PRO A 170 -12.45 18.77 12.49
C PRO A 170 -12.47 19.13 13.99
N GLY A 171 -12.90 20.35 14.32
CA GLY A 171 -12.96 20.86 15.69
C GLY A 171 -11.89 21.90 16.06
N GLY A 172 -10.94 22.22 15.16
CA GLY A 172 -10.05 23.38 15.29
C GLY A 172 -9.01 23.30 16.42
N TYR A 173 -8.90 22.18 17.14
CA TYR A 173 -8.07 22.08 18.34
C TYR A 173 -7.32 20.74 18.42
N GLU A 174 -6.00 20.81 18.61
CA GLU A 174 -5.13 19.68 18.84
C GLU A 174 -4.55 19.73 20.26
N ALA A 175 -4.84 18.70 21.06
CA ALA A 175 -4.39 18.67 22.46
C ALA A 175 -2.87 18.51 22.59
N VAL A 176 -2.22 17.91 21.60
CA VAL A 176 -0.78 17.65 21.58
C VAL A 176 -0.24 18.04 20.19
N PRO A 177 0.06 19.33 19.98
CA PRO A 177 0.22 19.83 18.64
C PRO A 177 1.52 19.36 17.99
N THR A 178 1.44 19.02 16.72
CA THR A 178 2.61 18.71 15.90
C THR A 178 2.64 19.45 14.60
N ARG A 179 3.84 19.80 14.13
CA ARG A 179 4.13 20.20 12.75
C ARG A 179 3.85 19.02 11.82
N ASP A 180 2.66 18.96 11.26
CA ASP A 180 2.21 17.79 10.51
C ASP A 180 1.32 18.10 9.29
N ILE A 181 1.16 17.05 8.48
CA ILE A 181 0.24 16.97 7.35
C ILE A 181 -0.55 15.66 7.48
N HIS A 182 -1.88 15.78 7.45
CA HIS A 182 -2.80 14.66 7.48
C HIS A 182 -2.95 14.02 6.09
N MET A 183 -3.14 12.70 6.04
CA MET A 183 -3.30 11.96 4.77
C MET A 183 -4.49 12.46 3.95
N SER A 184 -5.56 12.91 4.60
CA SER A 184 -6.74 13.49 3.95
C SER A 184 -6.40 14.76 3.15
N GLN A 185 -5.44 15.56 3.62
CA GLN A 185 -5.03 16.81 2.97
C GLN A 185 -4.28 16.58 1.65
N VAL A 186 -3.64 15.42 1.49
CA VAL A 186 -2.87 15.03 0.30
C VAL A 186 -3.55 13.92 -0.51
N GLY A 187 -4.80 13.59 -0.17
CA GLY A 187 -5.60 12.58 -0.87
C GLY A 187 -5.09 11.14 -0.72
N LEU A 188 -4.36 10.83 0.36
CA LEU A 188 -3.82 9.49 0.66
C LEU A 188 -4.62 8.74 1.73
N GLU A 189 -5.68 9.31 2.28
CA GLU A 189 -6.45 8.69 3.37
C GLU A 189 -6.96 7.30 3.03
N ARG A 190 -7.59 7.13 1.86
CA ARG A 190 -8.14 5.84 1.42
C ARG A 190 -7.03 4.80 1.22
N GLN A 191 -5.91 5.20 0.62
CA GLN A 191 -4.75 4.35 0.36
C GLN A 191 -4.09 3.93 1.68
N TRP A 192 -3.94 4.87 2.61
CA TRP A 192 -3.36 4.59 3.91
C TRP A 192 -4.23 3.64 4.74
N LEU A 193 -5.55 3.84 4.77
CA LEU A 193 -6.46 2.90 5.44
C LEU A 193 -6.41 1.49 4.82
N HIS A 194 -6.23 1.40 3.50
CA HIS A 194 -6.01 0.13 2.82
C HIS A 194 -4.69 -0.52 3.24
N ILE A 195 -3.59 0.25 3.34
CA ILE A 195 -2.30 -0.22 3.87
C ILE A 195 -2.44 -0.75 5.30
N LEU A 196 -3.15 -0.04 6.17
CA LEU A 196 -3.39 -0.47 7.54
C LEU A 196 -4.10 -1.83 7.58
N LYS A 197 -5.12 -1.99 6.73
CA LYS A 197 -5.92 -3.22 6.64
C LYS A 197 -5.11 -4.40 6.12
N GLU A 198 -4.39 -4.22 5.02
CA GLU A 198 -3.74 -5.31 4.29
C GLU A 198 -2.36 -5.67 4.86
N TYR A 199 -1.61 -4.70 5.39
CA TYR A 199 -0.21 -4.92 5.76
C TYR A 199 0.09 -4.75 7.24
N VAL A 200 -0.56 -3.80 7.93
CA VAL A 200 -0.23 -3.58 9.34
C VAL A 200 -1.03 -4.48 10.27
N ARG A 201 -2.31 -4.64 9.97
CA ARG A 201 -3.21 -5.46 10.77
C ARG A 201 -2.73 -6.93 10.90
N PRO A 202 -2.28 -7.63 9.83
CA PRO A 202 -1.75 -8.98 10.00
C PRO A 202 -0.56 -9.05 10.96
N LEU A 203 0.33 -8.04 10.94
CA LEU A 203 1.44 -7.96 11.88
C LEU A 203 0.96 -7.79 13.33
N GLN A 204 -0.04 -6.92 13.53
CA GLN A 204 -0.64 -6.71 14.85
C GLN A 204 -1.30 -7.98 15.39
N GLU A 205 -2.12 -8.66 14.59
CA GLU A 205 -2.84 -9.88 15.00
C GLU A 205 -1.87 -11.02 15.34
N MET A 206 -0.71 -11.04 14.69
CA MET A 206 0.35 -12.01 14.94
C MET A 206 1.04 -11.80 16.30
N VAL A 207 1.38 -10.57 16.69
CA VAL A 207 2.09 -10.32 17.96
C VAL A 207 1.18 -10.12 19.16
N PHE A 208 -0.08 -9.74 18.94
CA PHE A 208 -1.09 -9.61 19.99
C PHE A 208 -2.18 -10.67 19.80
N ILE A 209 -1.81 -11.91 20.06
CA ILE A 209 -2.69 -13.09 19.96
C ILE A 209 -3.95 -12.85 20.81
N GLY A 210 -5.13 -13.07 20.21
CA GLY A 210 -6.41 -12.82 20.87
C GLY A 210 -7.03 -11.46 20.55
N TYR A 211 -6.25 -10.50 20.04
CA TYR A 211 -6.76 -9.21 19.56
C TYR A 211 -7.06 -9.32 18.06
N TYR A 212 -8.20 -9.94 17.74
CA TYR A 212 -8.63 -10.20 16.36
C TYR A 212 -9.55 -9.10 15.83
N HIS A 213 -9.34 -8.67 14.58
CA HIS A 213 -10.26 -7.78 13.88
C HIS A 213 -11.17 -8.54 12.86
N ASN A 214 -10.94 -9.84 12.60
CA ASN A 214 -11.71 -10.69 11.67
C ASN A 214 -11.91 -12.05 12.34
N VAL A 215 -13.14 -12.36 12.74
CA VAL A 215 -13.56 -13.76 12.91
C VAL A 215 -14.72 -14.00 11.95
N SER A 216 -14.37 -14.41 10.74
CA SER A 216 -15.30 -15.11 9.85
C SER A 216 -14.61 -16.36 9.35
N ARG A 217 -14.29 -17.26 10.29
CA ARG A 217 -14.27 -18.70 10.07
C ARG A 217 -14.18 -19.40 11.43
N VAL A 218 -15.35 -19.86 11.86
CA VAL A 218 -15.59 -20.95 12.81
C VAL A 218 -15.22 -20.66 14.28
N VAL A 219 -16.30 -20.45 15.05
CA VAL A 219 -16.55 -20.73 16.48
C VAL A 219 -17.07 -19.49 17.22
N HIS A 220 -18.39 -19.56 17.48
CA HIS A 220 -19.18 -18.88 18.51
C HIS A 220 -18.51 -17.77 19.35
N SER A 221 -19.00 -16.55 19.14
CA SER A 221 -19.56 -15.67 20.17
C SER A 221 -18.93 -15.77 21.58
N PHE A 222 -17.78 -15.12 21.79
CA PHE A 222 -17.48 -14.44 23.06
C PHE A 222 -16.66 -13.17 22.78
N MET A 223 -17.12 -12.07 23.38
CA MET A 223 -16.74 -10.65 23.23
C MET A 223 -15.31 -10.32 22.77
N GLY A 224 -15.19 -9.65 21.63
CA GLY A 224 -14.00 -8.89 21.20
C GLY A 224 -14.43 -7.74 20.26
N TYR A 225 -13.81 -6.57 20.36
CA TYR A 225 -14.23 -5.35 19.65
C TYR A 225 -13.84 -5.41 18.15
N TYR A 226 -14.84 -5.47 17.26
CA TYR A 226 -14.64 -5.63 15.82
C TYR A 226 -14.75 -4.30 15.07
N HIS A 227 -13.71 -3.91 14.33
CA HIS A 227 -13.75 -2.83 13.34
C HIS A 227 -13.10 -3.32 12.03
N ASN A 228 -13.92 -3.53 11.00
CA ASN A 228 -13.48 -3.83 9.63
C ASN A 228 -14.24 -2.90 8.66
N PRO A 229 -13.56 -1.99 7.93
CA PRO A 229 -12.11 -1.75 7.90
C PRO A 229 -11.54 -1.23 9.24
N PRO A 230 -10.22 -1.31 9.46
CA PRO A 230 -9.59 -0.67 10.61
C PRO A 230 -9.94 0.82 10.63
N VAL A 231 -10.46 1.29 11.76
CA VAL A 231 -10.82 2.69 11.95
C VAL A 231 -9.59 3.44 12.44
N SER A 232 -9.11 4.39 11.64
CA SER A 232 -8.07 5.33 12.04
C SER A 232 -8.42 6.71 11.49
N VAL A 233 -8.83 7.61 12.38
CA VAL A 233 -9.26 8.98 12.01
C VAL A 233 -8.06 9.93 11.95
N MET A 234 -6.99 9.62 12.69
CA MET A 234 -5.80 10.44 12.81
C MET A 234 -4.63 9.73 12.14
N ASN A 235 -4.34 10.11 10.88
CA ASN A 235 -3.21 9.62 10.10
C ASN A 235 -2.46 10.80 9.51
N PHE A 236 -1.21 10.98 9.91
CA PHE A 236 -0.42 12.14 9.56
C PHE A 236 1.08 11.84 9.55
N VAL A 237 1.81 12.65 8.78
CA VAL A 237 3.27 12.73 8.80
C VAL A 237 3.67 13.92 9.65
N VAL A 238 4.52 13.69 10.64
CA VAL A 238 5.11 14.76 11.45
C VAL A 238 6.42 15.21 10.82
N ARG A 239 6.81 16.47 11.07
CA ARG A 239 8.15 17.00 10.85
C ARG A 239 8.80 17.49 12.14
N TYR A 240 10.05 17.10 12.39
CA TYR A 240 10.86 17.65 13.49
C TYR A 240 12.10 18.31 12.93
N ARG A 241 12.30 19.58 13.27
CA ARG A 241 13.52 20.32 12.95
C ARG A 241 13.97 21.14 14.16
N PRO A 242 15.29 21.36 14.35
CA PRO A 242 15.82 22.15 15.46
C PRO A 242 15.27 23.58 15.52
N ASP A 243 15.03 24.19 14.36
CA ASP A 243 14.54 25.56 14.16
C ASP A 243 13.01 25.68 14.20
N GLU A 244 12.29 24.57 14.19
CA GLU A 244 10.83 24.53 14.26
C GLU A 244 10.38 23.87 15.56
N GLN A 245 9.81 22.67 15.47
CA GLN A 245 9.47 21.83 16.61
C GLN A 245 10.51 20.71 16.72
N PRO A 246 11.50 20.83 17.62
CA PRO A 246 12.51 19.77 17.76
C PRO A 246 11.94 18.58 18.51
N SER A 247 10.92 18.74 19.35
CA SER A 247 10.52 17.73 20.32
C SER A 247 9.01 17.73 20.56
N LEU A 248 8.49 16.58 21.00
CA LEU A 248 7.13 16.45 21.50
C LEU A 248 7.10 15.99 22.96
N ARG A 249 6.38 16.73 23.81
CA ARG A 249 6.18 16.38 25.21
C ARG A 249 5.62 14.95 25.42
N PRO A 250 5.92 14.30 26.55
CA PRO A 250 5.29 13.05 26.93
C PRO A 250 3.76 13.17 26.96
N HIS A 251 3.08 12.18 26.39
CA HIS A 251 1.61 12.09 26.32
C HIS A 251 1.19 10.64 26.06
N HIS A 252 -0.12 10.38 26.13
CA HIS A 252 -0.72 9.14 25.64
C HIS A 252 -1.40 9.42 24.29
N ASP A 253 -1.19 8.52 23.35
CA ASP A 253 -1.94 8.54 22.09
C ASP A 253 -3.40 8.16 22.37
N ALA A 254 -4.32 8.82 21.67
CA ALA A 254 -5.73 8.46 21.68
C ALA A 254 -5.95 7.24 20.76
N SER A 255 -5.31 6.11 21.10
CA SER A 255 -5.22 4.89 20.30
C SER A 255 -5.43 3.61 21.12
N THR A 256 -5.90 2.52 20.50
CA THR A 256 -5.73 1.18 21.10
C THR A 256 -4.35 0.66 20.83
N TYR A 257 -3.86 0.89 19.61
CA TYR A 257 -2.45 0.80 19.27
C TYR A 257 -2.06 1.93 18.35
N THR A 258 -0.78 2.29 18.41
CA THR A 258 -0.19 3.28 17.53
C THR A 258 0.88 2.64 16.68
N ILE A 259 0.78 2.89 15.37
CA ILE A 259 1.84 2.58 14.40
C ILE A 259 2.71 3.80 14.24
N ASN A 260 4.01 3.57 14.28
CA ASN A 260 5.02 4.57 14.11
C ASN A 260 6.06 4.13 13.08
N LEU A 261 6.05 4.77 11.91
CA LEU A 261 6.97 4.51 10.80
C LEU A 261 7.98 5.65 10.69
N ALA A 262 9.26 5.31 10.78
CA ALA A 262 10.33 6.25 10.46
C ALA A 262 10.46 6.37 8.93
N LEU A 263 10.42 7.61 8.41
CA LEU A 263 10.52 7.88 6.98
C LEU A 263 11.94 8.22 6.52
N ASN A 264 12.89 8.43 7.43
CA ASN A 264 14.29 8.58 7.02
C ASN A 264 15.29 8.08 8.07
N THR A 265 16.57 8.19 7.72
CA THR A 265 17.69 7.91 8.63
C THR A 265 18.26 9.22 9.15
N PRO A 266 18.70 9.30 10.41
CA PRO A 266 19.46 10.44 10.90
C PRO A 266 20.79 10.56 10.12
N LEU A 267 21.17 11.77 9.71
CA LEU A 267 22.45 12.04 9.02
C LEU A 267 23.64 11.52 9.84
N SER A 268 24.53 10.77 9.18
CA SER A 268 25.77 10.23 9.75
C SER A 268 26.66 11.34 10.29
N GLY A 269 26.84 11.37 11.61
CA GLY A 269 27.66 12.36 12.33
C GLY A 269 26.98 12.92 13.58
N ARG A 270 25.67 12.73 13.70
CA ARG A 270 24.92 12.91 14.93
C ARG A 270 24.65 11.52 15.51
N ASP A 271 25.00 11.32 16.78
CA ASP A 271 24.83 10.05 17.50
C ASP A 271 23.42 9.47 17.20
N PRO A 272 23.20 8.16 17.03
CA PRO A 272 21.84 7.61 16.92
C PRO A 272 20.94 8.03 18.09
N PHE A 273 21.58 8.47 19.18
CA PHE A 273 20.99 9.08 20.37
C PHE A 273 20.54 10.55 20.23
N SER A 274 20.70 11.20 19.08
CA SER A 274 20.27 12.60 18.84
C SER A 274 18.91 12.74 18.16
N VAL A 275 18.14 11.65 18.05
CA VAL A 275 16.69 11.79 17.96
C VAL A 275 16.25 12.49 19.27
N PRO A 276 15.49 13.60 19.21
CA PRO A 276 15.09 14.35 20.40
C PRO A 276 14.46 13.39 21.42
N ALA A 277 14.90 13.47 22.67
CA ALA A 277 14.55 12.57 23.78
C ALA A 277 13.05 12.48 24.09
N SER A 278 12.23 13.21 23.34
CA SER A 278 10.80 13.42 23.50
C SER A 278 9.97 12.55 22.55
N SER A 279 10.55 12.10 21.41
CA SER A 279 9.98 11.03 20.58
C SER A 279 10.42 9.64 21.07
N ARG A 280 11.31 9.61 22.07
CA ARG A 280 11.48 8.48 22.98
C ARG A 280 10.52 8.65 24.15
N GLN A 281 9.45 7.87 24.22
CA GLN A 281 9.05 7.44 25.55
C GLN A 281 10.16 6.50 26.04
N PRO A 282 10.84 6.82 27.16
CA PRO A 282 12.04 6.11 27.56
C PRO A 282 11.65 4.69 27.94
N CYS A 283 11.99 3.74 27.08
CA CYS A 283 12.43 2.45 27.57
C CYS A 283 13.93 2.58 27.69
N VAL A 284 14.43 2.54 28.91
CA VAL A 284 15.86 2.49 29.17
C VAL A 284 16.36 1.20 28.51
N ASP A 285 17.10 1.32 27.40
CA ASP A 285 17.72 0.15 26.79
C ASP A 285 19.24 0.31 26.71
N ASN A 286 19.92 -0.69 27.25
CA ASN A 286 21.36 -0.78 27.38
C ASN A 286 21.94 -1.18 26.02
N GLY A 287 22.47 -0.17 25.32
CA GLY A 287 23.55 -0.28 24.35
C GLY A 287 23.54 -1.48 23.41
N THR A 288 22.96 -1.32 22.21
CA THR A 288 23.59 -1.80 20.97
C THR A 288 23.04 -1.01 19.76
N ARG A 289 23.96 -0.51 18.92
CA ARG A 289 23.66 0.26 17.69
C ARG A 289 22.92 -0.60 16.66
N ARG A 290 21.82 -0.12 16.05
CA ARG A 290 21.38 -0.46 14.65
C ARG A 290 20.16 0.37 14.17
N ARG A 291 20.01 0.36 12.83
CA ARG A 291 19.19 1.13 11.86
C ARG A 291 17.70 1.40 12.22
N PRO A 292 17.05 2.46 11.67
CA PRO A 292 15.67 2.83 12.01
C PRO A 292 14.67 1.79 11.51
N ARG A 293 13.66 1.50 12.34
CA ARG A 293 12.64 0.46 12.15
C ARG A 293 11.28 0.98 12.61
N THR A 294 10.19 0.40 12.14
CA THR A 294 8.80 0.75 12.47
C THR A 294 8.41 0.15 13.82
N TYR A 295 7.56 0.82 14.61
CA TYR A 295 7.11 0.37 15.94
C TYR A 295 5.59 0.26 15.98
N ALA A 296 5.05 -0.73 16.71
CA ALA A 296 3.67 -0.75 17.17
C ALA A 296 3.63 -0.84 18.72
N ARG A 297 2.78 -0.02 19.38
CA ARG A 297 2.57 -0.01 20.85
C ARG A 297 1.07 -0.09 21.16
N ILE A 298 0.66 -0.96 22.10
CA ILE A 298 -0.71 -1.02 22.68
C ILE A 298 -0.68 -0.56 24.15
N PRO A 299 -1.48 0.44 24.58
CA PRO A 299 -1.76 0.67 26.00
C PRO A 299 -2.91 -0.20 26.52
N SER A 300 -2.88 -0.52 27.81
CA SER A 300 -3.77 -1.48 28.49
C SER A 300 -5.23 -1.04 28.73
N THR A 301 -5.80 -0.14 27.93
CA THR A 301 -7.21 0.29 28.07
C THR A 301 -7.87 0.62 26.73
N PRO A 302 -9.16 0.27 26.50
CA PRO A 302 -9.80 0.35 25.19
C PRO A 302 -10.26 1.78 24.86
N ARG A 303 -9.62 2.43 23.88
CA ARG A 303 -10.17 3.54 23.05
C ARG A 303 -9.58 3.47 21.64
N THR A 304 -10.36 3.87 20.62
CA THR A 304 -10.09 3.82 19.15
C THR A 304 -8.65 4.12 18.73
N ALA A 305 -8.12 3.47 17.69
CA ALA A 305 -6.74 3.63 17.16
C ALA A 305 -6.39 5.04 16.60
N SER A 306 -5.18 5.51 16.87
CA SER A 306 -4.56 6.76 16.40
C SER A 306 -3.10 6.46 16.03
N ASN A 307 -2.67 6.90 14.83
CA ASN A 307 -1.38 6.57 14.24
C ASN A 307 -0.57 7.84 13.98
N ARG A 308 0.75 7.76 14.22
CA ARG A 308 1.69 8.85 13.97
C ARG A 308 2.87 8.35 13.16
N LEU A 309 3.06 8.86 11.94
CA LEU A 309 4.30 8.61 11.19
C LEU A 309 5.35 9.66 11.60
N LEU A 310 6.54 9.20 11.98
CA LEU A 310 7.61 10.08 12.46
C LEU A 310 8.45 10.68 11.31
N PRO A 311 9.11 11.83 11.56
CA PRO A 311 9.68 12.67 10.51
C PRO A 311 10.95 12.23 9.81
N VAL A 312 11.14 12.98 8.73
CA VAL A 312 12.36 13.49 8.11
C VAL A 312 13.22 14.30 9.09
N ALA A 313 14.41 13.81 9.42
CA ALA A 313 15.55 14.67 9.78
C ALA A 313 16.31 15.06 8.49
N SER A 314 16.19 16.31 8.04
CA SER A 314 17.06 16.87 6.99
C SER A 314 18.44 17.21 7.51
#